data_AF-A0A261Q527-F1
#
_entry.id   AF-A0A261Q527-F1
#
_cell.length_a   1.000
_cell.length_b   1.000
_cell.length_c   1.000
_cell.angle_alpha   90.00
_cell.angle_beta   90.00
_cell.angle_gamma   90.00
#
_symmetry.space_group_name_H-M   'P 1'
#
loop_
_entity.id
_entity.type
_entity.pdbx_description
1 polymer ?
#
loop_
_entity_poly.entity_id
_entity_poly.type
_entity_poly.pdbx_seq_one_letter_code
_entity_poly.pdbx_strand_id
1 'polypeptide(L)'
;MNNNLTSEQLDFLEKEVADLRGELMKIAEESSQLVKNAILINGAILSLIFAKDGLINTSPYLTKVFLWAPFVFNLLLAFRHLVLGVHIDRISKYIESVEKRILPIDLGWQTSLNNSWRKKARFGLTGQTLAYVVFWGILIVASVWAACRLYGTIPNEKSKDKALVVQCNCQCQ
;
A
#
# COMPACT_ATOMS: atom_id res chain seq x y z
N MET A 1 -22.97 7.74 37.08
CA MET A 1 -24.23 7.25 36.49
C MET A 1 -24.10 5.75 36.30
N ASN A 2 -24.74 4.95 37.15
CA ASN A 2 -24.79 3.50 37.00
C ASN A 2 -25.85 3.19 35.93
N ASN A 3 -25.39 2.94 34.70
CA ASN A 3 -26.26 2.40 33.67
C ASN A 3 -26.31 0.89 33.90
N ASN A 4 -27.40 0.43 34.52
CA ASN A 4 -27.72 -1.00 34.57
C ASN A 4 -28.10 -1.40 33.13
N LEU A 5 -27.10 -1.77 32.33
CA LEU A 5 -27.32 -2.40 31.04
C LEU A 5 -28.08 -3.70 31.27
N THR A 6 -29.14 -3.95 30.48
CA THR A 6 -29.87 -5.21 30.53
C THR A 6 -28.98 -6.34 29.99
N SER A 7 -29.26 -7.59 30.38
CA SER A 7 -28.54 -8.77 29.86
C SER A 7 -28.58 -8.84 28.33
N GLU A 8 -29.69 -8.44 27.71
CA GLU A 8 -29.83 -8.34 26.26
C GLU A 8 -28.90 -7.30 25.62
N GLN A 9 -28.65 -6.18 26.31
CA GLN A 9 -27.70 -5.16 25.84
C GLN A 9 -26.27 -5.66 25.94
N LEU A 10 -25.93 -6.41 26.99
CA LEU A 10 -24.59 -7.02 27.12
C LEU A 10 -24.34 -8.06 26.03
N ASP A 11 -25.29 -8.97 25.77
CA ASP A 11 -25.18 -9.97 24.71
C ASP A 11 -25.06 -9.34 23.32
N PHE A 12 -25.84 -8.28 23.05
CA PHE A 12 -25.74 -7.53 21.79
C PHE A 12 -24.34 -6.92 21.60
N LEU A 13 -23.81 -6.28 22.65
CA LEU A 13 -22.50 -5.63 22.58
C LEU A 13 -21.34 -6.62 22.50
N GLU A 14 -21.43 -7.78 23.15
CA GLU A 14 -20.42 -8.84 23.02
C GLU A 14 -20.36 -9.35 21.58
N LYS A 15 -21.52 -9.56 20.96
CA LYS A 15 -21.63 -9.96 19.56
C LYS A 15 -21.10 -8.90 18.61
N GLU A 16 -21.47 -7.64 18.81
CA GLU A 16 -21.01 -6.52 17.97
C GLU A 16 -19.48 -6.34 18.06
N VAL A 17 -18.89 -6.48 19.25
CA VAL A 17 -17.43 -6.43 19.43
C VAL A 17 -16.75 -7.63 18.77
N ALA A 18 -17.34 -8.83 18.83
CA ALA A 18 -16.82 -10.00 18.14
C ALA A 18 -16.83 -9.81 16.61
N ASP A 19 -17.91 -9.26 16.06
CA ASP A 19 -18.04 -8.96 14.63
C ASP A 19 -17.02 -7.91 14.18
N LEU A 20 -16.86 -6.82 14.93
CA LEU A 20 -15.87 -5.77 14.65
C LEU A 20 -14.42 -6.30 14.69
N ARG A 21 -14.13 -7.28 15.55
CA ARG A 21 -12.83 -7.97 15.56
C ARG A 21 -12.61 -8.81 14.31
N GLY A 22 -13.65 -9.51 13.86
CA GLY A 22 -13.63 -10.21 12.59
C GLY A 22 -13.37 -9.27 11.41
N GLU A 23 -14.01 -8.10 11.41
CA GLU A 23 -13.77 -7.05 10.41
C GLU A 23 -12.32 -6.55 10.46
N LEU A 24 -11.77 -6.31 11.65
CA LEU A 24 -10.39 -5.86 11.82
C LEU A 24 -9.36 -6.87 11.27
N MET A 25 -9.59 -8.17 11.50
CA MET A 25 -8.72 -9.22 10.95
C MET A 25 -8.76 -9.25 9.42
N LYS A 26 -9.95 -9.10 8.81
CA LYS A 26 -10.10 -9.01 7.36
C LYS A 26 -9.34 -7.81 6.78
N ILE A 27 -9.44 -6.65 7.42
CA ILE A 27 -8.73 -5.45 6.96
C ILE A 27 -7.20 -5.62 7.07
N ALA A 28 -6.72 -6.29 8.13
CA ALA A 28 -5.30 -6.60 8.27
C ALA A 28 -4.81 -7.55 7.15
N GLU A 29 -5.62 -8.53 6.78
CA GLU A 29 -5.34 -9.43 5.67
C GLU A 29 -5.32 -8.68 4.33
N GLU A 30 -6.32 -7.86 4.04
CA GLU A 30 -6.37 -7.00 2.84
C GLU A 30 -5.13 -6.09 2.74
N SER A 31 -4.72 -5.50 3.85
CA SER A 31 -3.52 -4.67 3.93
C SER A 31 -2.25 -5.45 3.57
N SER A 32 -2.11 -6.69 4.06
CA SER A 32 -0.99 -7.57 3.71
C SER A 32 -1.00 -7.94 2.23
N GLN A 33 -2.18 -8.21 1.66
CA GLN A 33 -2.34 -8.48 0.23
C GLN A 33 -1.94 -7.27 -0.64
N LEU A 34 -2.27 -6.04 -0.24
CA LEU A 34 -1.86 -4.82 -0.96
C LEU A 34 -0.33 -4.71 -1.08
N VAL A 35 0.41 -5.02 -0.01
CA VAL A 35 1.87 -5.01 -0.02
C VAL A 35 2.44 -6.07 -0.98
N LYS A 36 1.90 -7.29 -0.93
CA LYS A 36 2.30 -8.37 -1.85
C LYS A 36 2.02 -7.98 -3.31
N ASN A 37 0.84 -7.42 -3.57
CA ASN A 37 0.43 -6.98 -4.90
C ASN A 37 1.33 -5.85 -5.41
N ALA A 38 1.72 -4.90 -4.56
CA ALA A 38 2.66 -3.85 -4.95
C ALA A 38 3.99 -4.45 -5.43
N ILE A 39 4.56 -5.40 -4.68
CA ILE A 39 5.82 -6.04 -5.05
C ILE A 39 5.68 -6.81 -6.37
N LEU A 40 4.60 -7.57 -6.53
CA LEU A 40 4.35 -8.36 -7.74
C LEU A 40 4.14 -7.48 -8.97
N ILE A 41 3.35 -6.42 -8.86
CA ILE A 41 3.09 -5.48 -9.98
C ILE A 41 4.37 -4.77 -10.38
N ASN A 42 5.16 -4.26 -9.42
CA ASN A 42 6.44 -3.63 -9.72
C ASN A 42 7.41 -4.61 -10.39
N GLY A 43 7.51 -5.84 -9.89
CA GLY A 43 8.33 -6.89 -10.51
C GLY A 43 7.89 -7.23 -11.93
N ALA A 44 6.58 -7.34 -12.17
CA ALA A 44 6.01 -7.60 -13.50
C ALA A 44 6.30 -6.47 -14.49
N ILE A 45 6.11 -5.21 -14.07
CA ILE A 45 6.38 -4.04 -14.93
C ILE A 45 7.88 -3.95 -15.27
N LEU A 46 8.76 -4.11 -14.29
CA LEU A 46 10.21 -4.09 -14.53
C LEU A 46 10.65 -5.22 -15.43
N SER A 47 10.12 -6.43 -15.23
CA SER A 47 10.39 -7.59 -16.10
C SER A 47 9.97 -7.29 -17.55
N LEU A 48 8.80 -6.70 -17.76
CA LEU A 48 8.32 -6.34 -19.09
C LEU A 48 9.19 -5.26 -19.77
N ILE A 49 9.71 -4.30 -19.00
CA ILE A 49 10.57 -3.23 -19.50
C ILE A 49 11.95 -3.79 -19.92
N PHE A 50 12.55 -4.65 -19.08
CA PHE A 50 13.93 -5.12 -19.22
C PHE A 50 14.11 -6.51 -19.86
N ALA A 51 13.02 -7.18 -20.23
CA ALA A 51 13.10 -8.44 -20.97
C ALA A 51 13.90 -8.27 -22.27
N LYS A 52 14.51 -9.37 -22.74
CA LYS A 52 15.31 -9.41 -23.98
C LYS A 52 14.54 -8.85 -25.19
N ASP A 53 13.25 -9.18 -25.29
CA ASP A 53 12.30 -8.66 -26.28
C ASP A 53 11.31 -7.65 -25.65
N GLY A 54 11.73 -7.02 -24.56
CA GLY A 54 10.92 -6.13 -23.74
C GLY A 54 10.65 -4.77 -24.39
N LEU A 55 9.86 -3.95 -23.69
CA LEU A 55 9.36 -2.68 -24.22
C LEU A 55 10.49 -1.74 -24.69
N ILE A 56 11.64 -1.74 -24.02
CA ILE A 56 12.81 -0.90 -24.36
C ILE A 56 13.26 -1.12 -25.81
N ASN A 57 13.22 -2.36 -26.28
CA ASN A 57 13.73 -2.73 -27.61
C ASN A 57 12.65 -2.61 -28.69
N THR A 58 11.39 -2.88 -28.35
CA THR A 58 10.27 -2.94 -29.31
C THR A 58 9.58 -1.58 -29.50
N SER A 59 9.42 -0.78 -28.44
CA SER A 59 8.75 0.53 -28.52
C SER A 59 9.29 1.52 -27.47
N PRO A 60 10.25 2.39 -27.85
CA PRO A 60 10.85 3.35 -26.92
C PRO A 60 9.84 4.39 -26.40
N TYR A 61 8.82 4.74 -27.20
CA TYR A 61 7.75 5.64 -26.77
C TYR A 61 6.87 5.00 -25.68
N LEU A 62 6.40 3.77 -25.89
CA LEU A 62 5.62 3.06 -24.88
C LEU A 62 6.43 2.82 -23.60
N THR A 63 7.74 2.59 -23.72
CA THR A 63 8.62 2.42 -22.56
C THR A 63 8.61 3.66 -21.66
N LYS A 64 8.66 4.86 -22.25
CA LYS A 64 8.62 6.11 -21.49
C LYS A 64 7.32 6.27 -20.70
N VAL A 65 6.20 5.80 -21.24
CA VAL A 65 4.91 5.81 -20.53
C VAL A 65 4.88 4.74 -19.43
N PHE A 66 5.31 3.52 -19.75
CA PHE A 66 5.31 2.39 -18.80
C PHE A 66 6.31 2.57 -17.65
N LEU A 67 7.36 3.37 -17.82
CA LEU A 67 8.29 3.74 -16.74
C LEU A 67 7.62 4.49 -15.58
N TRP A 68 6.53 5.20 -15.84
CA TRP A 68 5.75 5.88 -14.80
C TRP A 68 4.67 5.01 -14.19
N ALA A 69 4.35 3.85 -14.77
CA ALA A 69 3.33 2.95 -14.25
C ALA A 69 3.61 2.48 -12.80
N PRO A 70 4.85 2.08 -12.42
CA PRO A 70 5.19 1.74 -11.04
C PRO A 70 4.81 2.84 -10.05
N PHE A 71 5.10 4.10 -10.38
CA PHE A 71 4.75 5.25 -9.55
C PHE A 71 3.24 5.38 -9.36
N VAL A 72 2.47 5.32 -10.45
CA VAL A 72 1.00 5.46 -10.41
C VAL A 72 0.37 4.33 -9.61
N PHE A 73 0.78 3.07 -9.84
CA PHE A 73 0.27 1.93 -9.09
C PHE A 73 0.63 2.00 -7.60
N ASN A 74 1.87 2.35 -7.27
CA ASN A 74 2.29 2.51 -5.88
C ASN A 74 1.51 3.63 -5.18
N LEU A 75 1.19 4.73 -5.86
CA LEU A 75 0.36 5.81 -5.32
C LEU A 75 -1.07 5.34 -5.03
N LEU A 76 -1.71 4.63 -5.96
CA LEU A 76 -3.07 4.10 -5.79
C LEU A 76 -3.14 3.08 -4.63
N LEU A 77 -2.16 2.17 -4.55
CA LEU A 77 -2.09 1.19 -3.48
C LEU A 77 -1.79 1.84 -2.12
N ALA A 78 -0.90 2.82 -2.08
CA ALA A 78 -0.63 3.61 -0.87
C ALA A 78 -1.88 4.37 -0.40
N PHE A 79 -2.63 4.99 -1.31
CA PHE A 79 -3.88 5.67 -0.99
C PHE A 79 -4.92 4.69 -0.43
N ARG A 80 -5.11 3.53 -1.07
CA ARG A 80 -6.01 2.49 -0.56
C ARG A 80 -5.59 2.03 0.83
N HIS A 81 -4.30 1.85 1.07
CA HIS A 81 -3.77 1.48 2.38
C HIS A 81 -4.03 2.56 3.45
N LEU A 82 -3.91 3.85 3.10
CA LEU A 82 -4.27 4.95 4.01
C LEU A 82 -5.76 4.95 4.37
N VAL A 83 -6.64 4.71 3.39
CA VAL A 83 -8.10 4.61 3.62
C VAL A 83 -8.42 3.47 4.60
N LEU A 84 -7.79 2.30 4.41
CA LEU A 84 -7.94 1.17 5.36
C LEU A 84 -7.42 1.52 6.76
N GLY A 85 -6.31 2.26 6.85
CA GLY A 85 -5.78 2.75 8.12
C GLY A 85 -6.74 3.67 8.87
N VAL A 86 -7.41 4.61 8.17
CA VAL A 86 -8.44 5.47 8.76
C VAL A 86 -9.65 4.66 9.23
N HIS A 87 -10.04 3.62 8.49
CA HIS A 87 -11.15 2.75 8.87
C HIS A 87 -10.84 1.93 10.14
N ILE A 88 -9.62 1.37 10.23
CA ILE A 88 -9.13 0.70 11.45
C ILE A 88 -9.14 1.64 12.65
N ASP A 89 -8.66 2.87 12.49
CA ASP A 89 -8.64 3.86 13.57
C ASP A 89 -10.05 4.21 14.05
N ARG A 90 -11.01 4.33 13.12
CA ARG A 90 -12.42 4.57 13.44
C ARG A 90 -13.03 3.41 14.22
N ILE A 91 -12.84 2.17 13.78
CA ILE A 91 -13.32 0.97 14.48
C ILE A 91 -12.68 0.88 15.87
N SER A 92 -11.38 1.12 15.97
CA SER A 92 -10.64 1.07 17.24
C SER A 92 -11.17 2.10 18.25
N LYS A 93 -11.41 3.34 17.80
CA LYS A 93 -12.01 4.40 18.62
C LYS A 93 -13.43 4.07 19.06
N TYR A 94 -14.23 3.46 18.18
CA TYR A 94 -15.58 3.03 18.51
C TYR A 94 -15.55 1.96 19.61
N ILE A 95 -14.76 0.90 19.45
CA ILE A 95 -14.61 -0.16 20.46
C ILE A 95 -14.14 0.43 21.80
N GLU A 96 -13.15 1.33 21.80
CA GLU A 96 -12.67 1.99 23.03
C GLU A 96 -13.78 2.82 23.70
N SER A 97 -14.60 3.52 22.91
CA SER A 97 -15.70 4.34 23.43
C SER A 97 -16.84 3.52 24.02
N VAL A 98 -17.08 2.34 23.44
CA VAL A 98 -18.12 1.39 23.83
C VAL A 98 -17.68 0.63 25.09
N GLU A 99 -16.46 0.11 25.14
CA GLU A 99 -15.90 -0.55 26.34
C GLU A 99 -15.91 0.35 27.58
N LYS A 100 -15.51 1.62 27.44
CA LYS A 100 -15.52 2.61 28.55
C LYS A 100 -16.92 2.85 29.13
N ARG A 101 -17.99 2.59 28.38
CA ARG A 101 -19.38 2.80 28.81
C ARG A 101 -19.99 1.56 29.49
N ILE A 102 -19.47 0.38 29.22
CA ILE A 102 -20.04 -0.90 29.70
C ILE A 102 -19.37 -1.37 30.99
N LEU A 103 -18.06 -1.18 31.12
CA LEU A 103 -17.27 -1.72 32.24
C LEU A 103 -16.66 -0.58 33.07
N PRO A 104 -17.17 -0.32 34.30
CA PRO A 104 -16.53 0.61 35.23
C PRO A 104 -15.27 0.05 35.91
N ILE A 105 -14.94 -1.24 35.69
CA ILE A 105 -13.78 -1.91 36.26
C ILE A 105 -12.99 -2.60 35.14
N ASP A 106 -11.68 -2.31 35.12
CA ASP A 106 -10.66 -2.86 34.24
C ASP A 106 -10.50 -4.37 34.52
N LEU A 107 -11.41 -5.20 33.99
CA LEU A 107 -11.32 -6.66 34.08
C LEU A 107 -10.06 -7.06 33.31
N GLY A 108 -9.00 -7.51 33.99
CA GLY A 108 -7.61 -7.65 33.50
C GLY A 108 -7.35 -8.33 32.13
N TRP A 109 -8.38 -8.87 31.47
CA TRP A 109 -8.42 -9.08 30.02
C TRP A 109 -8.14 -7.77 29.24
N GLN A 110 -8.65 -6.63 29.71
CA GLN A 110 -8.31 -5.30 29.20
C GLN A 110 -6.85 -5.04 29.47
N THR A 111 -6.26 -5.29 30.63
CA THR A 111 -4.79 -5.11 30.78
C THR A 111 -3.98 -6.08 29.91
N SER A 112 -4.49 -7.28 29.57
CA SER A 112 -3.81 -8.26 28.70
C SER A 112 -3.97 -7.94 27.20
N LEU A 113 -5.17 -7.60 26.73
CA LEU A 113 -5.41 -7.12 25.36
C LEU A 113 -4.96 -5.67 25.19
N ASN A 114 -5.13 -4.78 26.15
CA ASN A 114 -4.56 -3.44 26.13
C ASN A 114 -3.03 -3.53 26.28
N ASN A 115 -2.39 -4.45 27.02
CA ASN A 115 -0.93 -4.58 26.90
C ASN A 115 -0.48 -5.26 25.60
N SER A 116 -1.24 -6.21 25.04
CA SER A 116 -0.85 -6.90 23.80
C SER A 116 -1.18 -6.08 22.55
N TRP A 117 -2.38 -5.53 22.49
CA TRP A 117 -2.90 -4.63 21.46
C TRP A 117 -2.51 -3.19 21.67
N ARG A 118 -2.45 -2.58 22.87
CA ARG A 118 -1.89 -1.21 23.04
C ARG A 118 -0.36 -1.21 23.05
N LYS A 119 0.38 -2.29 23.39
CA LYS A 119 1.80 -2.35 22.95
C LYS A 119 1.90 -2.55 21.44
N LYS A 120 1.06 -3.39 20.80
CA LYS A 120 0.98 -3.47 19.33
C LYS A 120 0.32 -2.27 18.63
N ALA A 121 -0.34 -1.35 19.34
CA ALA A 121 -1.11 -0.23 18.77
C ALA A 121 -0.62 1.15 19.27
N ARG A 122 0.20 1.20 20.32
CA ARG A 122 0.84 2.43 20.81
C ARG A 122 2.37 2.41 20.61
N PHE A 123 2.96 1.21 20.49
CA PHE A 123 4.34 1.04 19.99
C PHE A 123 4.37 0.30 18.63
N GLY A 124 3.41 -0.60 18.39
CA GLY A 124 3.30 -1.32 17.11
C GLY A 124 2.49 -0.59 16.04
N LEU A 125 1.45 0.22 16.31
CA LEU A 125 0.82 1.01 15.23
C LEU A 125 1.73 2.16 14.85
N THR A 126 2.31 2.91 15.79
CA THR A 126 3.25 3.98 15.43
C THR A 126 4.48 3.43 14.70
N GLY A 127 5.02 2.29 15.14
CA GLY A 127 6.14 1.62 14.46
C GLY A 127 5.76 0.96 13.13
N GLN A 128 4.61 0.28 13.04
CA GLN A 128 4.13 -0.35 11.79
C GLN A 128 3.61 0.69 10.82
N THR A 129 2.82 1.67 11.25
CA THR A 129 2.40 2.82 10.43
C THR A 129 3.62 3.59 9.96
N LEU A 130 4.65 3.81 10.79
CA LEU A 130 5.90 4.40 10.33
C LEU A 130 6.61 3.48 9.32
N ALA A 131 6.68 2.17 9.57
CA ALA A 131 7.28 1.21 8.64
C ALA A 131 6.53 1.14 7.30
N TYR A 132 5.20 1.23 7.31
CA TYR A 132 4.36 1.27 6.11
C TYR A 132 4.51 2.61 5.39
N VAL A 133 4.52 3.74 6.11
CA VAL A 133 4.78 5.08 5.54
C VAL A 133 6.16 5.13 4.90
N VAL A 134 7.18 4.58 5.57
CA VAL A 134 8.55 4.47 5.05
C VAL A 134 8.58 3.53 3.85
N PHE A 135 7.92 2.38 3.91
CA PHE A 135 7.84 1.42 2.80
C PHE A 135 7.22 2.04 1.55
N TRP A 136 6.05 2.66 1.67
CA TRP A 136 5.37 3.33 0.56
C TRP A 136 6.16 4.54 0.07
N GLY A 137 6.74 5.32 0.99
CA GLY A 137 7.62 6.44 0.65
C GLY A 137 8.83 6.00 -0.17
N ILE A 138 9.53 4.95 0.26
CA ILE A 138 10.66 4.36 -0.47
C ILE A 138 10.21 3.85 -1.84
N LEU A 139 9.10 3.11 -1.93
CA LEU A 139 8.59 2.61 -3.21
C LEU A 139 8.29 3.74 -4.19
N ILE A 140 7.62 4.80 -3.73
CA ILE A 140 7.27 5.95 -4.57
C ILE A 140 8.54 6.67 -5.02
N VAL A 141 9.46 7.00 -4.11
CA VAL A 141 10.71 7.70 -4.44
C VAL A 141 11.59 6.86 -5.36
N ALA A 142 11.72 5.55 -5.10
CA ALA A 142 12.46 4.63 -5.95
C ALA A 142 11.85 4.54 -7.36
N SER A 143 10.52 4.53 -7.47
CA SER A 143 9.81 4.52 -8.75
C SER A 143 10.09 5.77 -9.57
N VAL A 144 10.00 6.96 -8.95
CA VAL A 144 10.28 8.24 -9.61
C VAL A 144 11.76 8.32 -9.99
N TRP A 145 12.66 7.93 -9.10
CA TRP A 145 14.10 7.96 -9.38
C TRP A 145 14.47 7.02 -10.53
N ALA A 146 13.92 5.80 -10.55
CA ALA A 146 14.11 4.86 -11.65
C ALA A 146 13.56 5.42 -12.96
N ALA A 147 12.34 5.97 -12.96
CA ALA A 147 11.73 6.59 -14.13
C ALA A 147 12.59 7.73 -14.68
N CYS A 148 13.01 8.68 -13.84
CA CYS A 148 13.84 9.82 -14.24
C CYS A 148 15.20 9.38 -14.81
N ARG A 149 15.86 8.41 -14.16
CA ARG A 149 17.17 7.92 -14.62
C ARG A 149 17.07 7.20 -15.96
N LEU A 150 16.06 6.34 -16.11
CA LEU A 150 15.87 5.53 -17.31
C LEU A 150 15.29 6.33 -18.48
N TYR A 151 14.54 7.40 -18.21
CA TYR A 151 13.99 8.27 -19.25
C TYR A 151 15.09 8.88 -20.14
N GLY A 152 16.22 9.28 -19.55
CA GLY A 152 17.36 9.84 -20.28
C GLY A 152 18.19 8.82 -21.07
N THR A 153 18.08 7.54 -20.74
CA THR A 153 18.82 6.46 -21.41
C THR A 153 18.09 5.84 -22.60
N ILE A 154 16.79 6.14 -22.76
CA ILE A 154 16.00 5.60 -23.87
C ILE A 154 16.35 6.34 -25.17
N PRO A 155 16.77 5.64 -26.23
CA PRO A 155 17.09 6.27 -27.50
C PRO A 155 15.85 6.97 -28.06
N ASN A 156 15.97 8.26 -28.37
CA ASN A 156 14.94 8.99 -29.09
C ASN A 156 14.84 8.45 -30.52
N GLU A 157 13.62 8.14 -30.96
CA GLU A 157 13.29 7.61 -32.29
C GLU A 157 13.94 8.41 -33.43
N LYS A 158 14.03 9.75 -33.26
CA LYS A 158 14.74 10.68 -34.16
C LYS A 158 16.23 10.36 -34.40
N SER A 159 16.87 9.57 -33.54
CA SER A 159 18.26 9.15 -33.70
C SER A 159 18.40 8.01 -34.72
N LYS A 160 17.42 7.09 -34.75
CA LYS A 160 17.41 5.97 -35.70
C LYS A 160 17.16 6.45 -37.12
N ASP A 161 16.24 7.41 -37.31
CA ASP A 161 15.96 7.97 -38.64
C ASP A 161 17.16 8.72 -39.22
N LYS A 162 17.90 9.46 -38.37
CA LYS A 162 19.15 10.12 -38.82
C LYS A 162 20.24 9.12 -39.20
N ALA A 163 20.39 8.03 -38.45
CA ALA A 163 21.35 6.99 -38.77
C ALA A 163 21.00 6.28 -40.09
N LEU A 164 19.72 5.98 -40.32
CA LEU A 164 19.23 5.33 -41.55
C LEU A 164 19.36 6.25 -42.77
N VAL A 165 19.06 7.55 -42.63
CA VAL A 165 19.24 8.54 -43.71
C VAL A 165 20.72 8.72 -44.08
N VAL A 166 21.63 8.72 -43.10
CA VAL A 166 23.08 8.80 -43.36
C VAL A 166 23.59 7.51 -44.04
N GLN A 167 23.09 6.34 -43.64
CA GLN A 167 23.48 5.06 -44.24
C GLN A 167 22.99 4.91 -45.69
N CYS A 168 21.76 5.35 -45.99
CA CYS A 168 21.26 5.40 -47.38
C CYS A 168 22.04 6.38 -48.25
N ASN A 169 22.39 7.57 -47.73
CA ASN A 169 23.16 8.54 -48.51
C ASN A 169 24.60 8.09 -48.81
N CYS A 170 25.22 7.29 -47.94
CA CYS A 170 26.56 6.74 -48.18
C CYS A 170 26.57 5.53 -49.13
N GLN A 171 25.43 4.87 -49.39
CA GLN A 171 25.34 3.76 -50.36
C GLN A 171 24.90 4.21 -51.76
N CYS A 172 24.55 5.49 -51.94
CA CYS A 172 24.14 6.05 -53.23
C CYS A 172 25.21 6.93 -53.91
N GLN A 173 26.46 6.92 -53.42
CA GLN A 173 27.64 7.49 -54.09
C GLN A 173 28.55 6.38 -54.61
#